data_AF-F4RSC5-F1
#
_entry.id   AF-F4RSC5-F1
#
_cell.length_a   1.000
_cell.length_b   1.000
_cell.length_c   1.000
_cell.angle_alpha   90.00
_cell.angle_beta   90.00
_cell.angle_gamma   90.00
#
_symmetry.space_group_name_H-M   'P 1'
#
loop_
_entity.id
_entity.type
_entity.pdbx_description
1 polymer ?
#
loop_
_entity_poly.entity_id
_entity_poly.type
_entity_poly.pdbx_seq_one_letter_code
_entity_poly.pdbx_strand_id
1 'polypeptide(L)'
;MRLRCDLSFALINLLAIVYPTYQASPGRQSCSSIRKRLEWRSLSQEARISYIKAVKCLATKPSRLGKNFNLRRYDDFQYVHSNSQGQIHFVAQFLPWHRQFIYIYEKELNSCGYSGALPHWNWVLDAKNVTTAPVWSSDSKVR
;
A
#
# COMPACT_ATOMS: atom_id res chain seq x y z
N MET A 1 -23.76 37.22 53.28
CA MET A 1 -23.88 36.47 54.54
C MET A 1 -24.93 35.38 54.35
N ARG A 2 -24.59 34.14 54.74
CA ARG A 2 -25.35 32.87 54.65
C ARG A 2 -25.24 32.11 53.31
N LEU A 3 -24.23 31.23 53.24
CA LEU A 3 -24.32 29.98 52.48
C LEU A 3 -25.16 29.00 53.32
N ARG A 4 -26.23 28.45 52.74
CA ARG A 4 -26.89 27.24 53.22
C ARG A 4 -26.88 26.23 52.08
N CYS A 5 -26.37 25.03 52.39
CA CYS A 5 -26.56 23.84 51.58
C CYS A 5 -28.03 23.47 51.58
N ASP A 6 -28.65 23.43 50.41
CA ASP A 6 -29.89 22.68 50.20
C ASP A 6 -29.61 21.59 49.16
N LEU A 7 -29.60 20.34 49.64
CA LEU A 7 -29.59 19.13 48.84
C LEU A 7 -30.93 19.03 48.11
N SER A 8 -30.99 19.58 46.90
CA SER A 8 -32.06 19.28 45.95
C SER A 8 -31.52 18.27 44.94
N PHE A 9 -32.02 17.03 45.03
CA PHE A 9 -31.87 16.03 43.98
C PHE A 9 -32.59 16.55 42.72
N ALA A 10 -31.86 17.29 41.89
CA ALA A 10 -32.32 17.64 40.57
C ALA A 10 -32.15 16.42 39.67
N LEU A 11 -33.29 15.94 39.17
CA LEU A 11 -33.43 14.90 38.16
C LEU A 11 -32.43 15.12 37.02
N ILE A 12 -31.49 14.20 36.88
CA ILE A 12 -30.61 14.13 35.72
C ILE A 12 -31.48 13.77 34.52
N ASN A 13 -31.84 14.77 33.71
CA ASN A 13 -32.33 14.53 32.36
C ASN A 13 -31.21 13.82 31.60
N LEU A 14 -31.31 12.49 31.45
CA LEU A 14 -30.52 11.73 30.50
C LEU A 14 -30.87 12.24 29.09
N LEU A 15 -30.12 13.23 28.61
CA LEU A 15 -29.94 13.40 27.18
C LEU A 15 -29.17 12.17 26.70
N ALA A 16 -29.92 11.18 26.22
CA ALA A 16 -29.35 10.06 25.49
C ALA A 16 -28.56 10.65 24.31
N ILE A 17 -27.23 10.67 24.43
CA ILE A 17 -26.35 10.89 23.30
C ILE A 17 -26.67 9.74 22.35
N VAL A 18 -27.45 10.02 21.31
CA VAL A 18 -27.67 9.10 20.22
C VAL A 18 -26.33 9.01 19.51
N TYR A 19 -25.45 8.13 19.99
CA TYR A 19 -24.32 7.68 19.21
C TYR A 19 -24.92 7.17 17.90
N PRO A 20 -24.56 7.70 16.73
CA PRO A 20 -24.96 7.06 15.50
C PRO A 20 -24.44 5.63 15.60
N THR A 21 -25.36 4.68 15.75
CA THR A 21 -25.03 3.27 15.59
C THR A 21 -24.59 3.18 14.15
N TYR A 22 -23.28 3.15 13.93
CA TYR A 22 -22.73 2.68 12.67
C TYR A 22 -23.22 1.25 12.54
N GLN A 23 -24.40 1.07 11.95
CA GLN A 23 -24.80 -0.21 11.42
C GLN A 23 -23.76 -0.52 10.35
N ALA A 24 -22.77 -1.33 10.72
CA ALA A 24 -21.91 -1.96 9.76
C ALA A 24 -22.84 -2.72 8.81
N SER A 25 -23.12 -2.12 7.66
CA SER A 25 -23.88 -2.80 6.63
C SER A 25 -23.14 -4.11 6.36
N PRO A 26 -23.77 -5.29 6.55
CA PRO A 26 -23.12 -6.57 6.31
C PRO A 26 -23.12 -6.84 4.80
N GLY A 27 -22.78 -5.83 4.00
CA GLY A 27 -22.29 -6.05 2.65
C GLY A 27 -20.91 -6.65 2.76
N ARG A 28 -20.83 -7.95 3.05
CA ARG A 28 -19.63 -8.73 2.72
C ARG A 28 -19.45 -8.58 1.21
N GLN A 29 -18.66 -7.61 0.79
CA GLN A 29 -18.06 -7.64 -0.54
C GLN A 29 -17.18 -8.89 -0.54
N SER A 30 -17.72 -10.01 -1.00
CA SER A 30 -16.95 -11.21 -1.19
C SER A 30 -15.92 -10.91 -2.26
N CYS A 31 -14.63 -11.11 -1.94
CA CYS A 31 -13.58 -11.06 -2.96
C CYS A 31 -13.86 -12.15 -3.99
N SER A 32 -14.37 -11.75 -5.16
CA SER A 32 -14.70 -12.68 -6.25
C SER A 32 -13.47 -13.38 -6.83
N SER A 33 -12.29 -12.79 -6.63
CA SER A 33 -11.00 -13.38 -7.01
C SER A 33 -9.93 -13.09 -5.97
N ILE A 34 -9.13 -14.10 -5.65
CA ILE A 34 -7.98 -13.99 -4.75
C ILE A 34 -6.72 -13.98 -5.61
N ARG A 35 -5.96 -12.87 -5.56
CA ARG A 35 -4.65 -12.78 -6.22
C ARG A 35 -3.58 -13.40 -5.31
N LYS A 36 -2.79 -14.32 -5.85
CA LYS A 36 -1.64 -14.91 -5.15
C LYS A 36 -0.37 -14.16 -5.51
N ARG A 37 0.29 -13.55 -4.53
CA ARG A 37 1.62 -12.95 -4.67
C ARG A 37 2.66 -14.04 -4.47
N LEU A 38 3.49 -14.26 -5.49
CA LEU A 38 4.44 -15.37 -5.52
C LEU A 38 5.85 -14.89 -5.20
N GLU A 39 6.67 -15.79 -4.68
CA GLU A 39 8.09 -15.54 -4.43
C GLU A 39 8.84 -15.45 -5.77
N TRP A 40 9.77 -14.50 -5.93
CA TRP A 40 10.45 -14.20 -7.19
C TRP A 40 10.96 -15.41 -7.98
N ARG A 41 11.52 -16.44 -7.32
CA ARG A 41 12.06 -17.65 -7.96
C ARG A 41 10.99 -18.61 -8.44
N SER A 42 9.80 -18.54 -7.85
CA SER A 42 8.65 -19.35 -8.26
C SER A 42 7.92 -18.79 -9.49
N LEU A 43 8.28 -17.59 -9.96
CA LEU A 43 7.75 -17.04 -11.20
C LEU A 43 8.37 -17.72 -12.43
N SER A 44 7.54 -17.99 -13.43
CA SER A 44 8.03 -18.35 -14.77
C SER A 44 8.90 -17.23 -15.35
N GLN A 45 9.70 -17.55 -16.36
CA GLN A 45 10.54 -16.55 -17.01
C GLN A 45 9.68 -15.44 -17.66
N GLU A 46 8.57 -15.82 -18.28
CA GLU A 46 7.61 -14.91 -18.92
C GLU A 46 6.96 -13.98 -17.89
N ALA A 47 6.62 -14.49 -16.70
CA ALA A 47 6.07 -13.68 -15.62
C ALA A 47 7.08 -12.63 -15.11
N ARG A 48 8.36 -13.00 -15.00
CA ARG A 48 9.44 -12.06 -14.63
C ARG A 48 9.66 -10.99 -15.69
N ILE A 49 9.70 -11.39 -16.97
CA ILE A 49 9.80 -10.47 -18.11
C ILE A 49 8.60 -9.50 -18.12
N SER A 50 7.38 -10.02 -17.97
CA SER A 50 6.16 -9.22 -17.97
C SER A 50 6.16 -8.18 -16.84
N TYR A 51 6.59 -8.57 -15.64
CA TYR A 51 6.75 -7.64 -14.52
C TYR A 51 7.77 -6.53 -14.84
N ILE A 52 8.99 -6.89 -15.26
CA ILE A 52 10.05 -5.90 -15.54
C ILE A 52 9.66 -4.98 -16.69
N LYS A 53 9.04 -5.51 -17.75
CA LYS A 53 8.50 -4.73 -18.86
C LYS A 53 7.50 -3.68 -18.37
N ALA A 54 6.60 -4.05 -17.47
CA ALA A 54 5.63 -3.11 -16.90
C ALA A 54 6.28 -2.04 -16.02
N VAL A 55 7.28 -2.40 -15.20
CA VAL A 55 8.07 -1.44 -14.42
C VAL A 55 8.76 -0.42 -15.34
N LYS A 56 9.44 -0.89 -16.40
CA LYS A 56 10.08 -0.01 -17.40
C LYS A 56 9.07 0.89 -18.11
N CYS A 57 7.87 0.38 -18.39
CA CYS A 57 6.79 1.20 -18.96
C CYS A 57 6.36 2.34 -18.03
N LEU A 58 6.33 2.15 -16.70
CA LEU A 58 6.06 3.28 -15.78
C LEU A 58 7.13 4.39 -15.89
N ALA A 59 8.35 4.04 -16.26
CA ALA A 59 9.42 4.99 -16.53
C ALA A 59 9.34 5.65 -17.93
N THR A 60 8.31 5.38 -18.73
CA THR A 60 8.05 6.11 -19.99
C THR A 60 6.76 6.92 -19.96
N LYS A 61 5.87 6.63 -19.01
CA LYS A 61 4.61 7.37 -18.82
C LYS A 61 4.88 8.71 -18.13
N PRO A 62 4.15 9.79 -18.49
CA PRO A 62 4.21 11.04 -17.75
C PRO A 62 3.69 10.88 -16.32
N SER A 63 4.30 11.62 -15.39
CA SER A 63 3.85 11.79 -14.00
C SER A 63 2.37 12.23 -13.93
N ARG A 64 1.69 11.80 -12.87
CA ARG A 64 0.34 12.29 -12.50
C ARG A 64 0.39 13.44 -11.50
N LEU A 65 1.49 13.61 -10.77
CA LEU A 65 1.61 14.56 -9.67
C LEU A 65 2.12 15.94 -10.13
N GLY A 66 2.63 16.05 -11.36
CA GLY A 66 2.97 17.34 -11.95
C GLY A 66 3.68 17.20 -13.30
N LYS A 67 3.72 18.28 -14.07
CA LYS A 67 4.41 18.34 -15.38
C LYS A 67 5.83 18.93 -15.29
N ASN A 68 6.19 19.49 -14.14
CA ASN A 68 7.49 20.13 -13.96
C ASN A 68 8.58 19.04 -13.89
N PHE A 69 9.74 19.30 -14.50
CA PHE A 69 10.92 18.43 -14.48
C PHE A 69 10.84 17.11 -15.28
N ASN A 70 9.90 16.97 -16.22
CA ASN A 70 9.76 15.76 -17.04
C ASN A 70 9.67 14.46 -16.22
N LEU A 71 9.04 14.53 -15.04
CA LEU A 71 8.90 13.38 -14.15
C LEU A 71 8.04 12.28 -14.78
N ARG A 72 8.42 11.05 -14.47
CA ARG A 72 7.79 9.83 -14.98
C ARG A 72 6.79 9.31 -13.95
N ARG A 73 5.86 8.46 -14.39
CA ARG A 73 4.92 7.78 -13.48
C ARG A 73 5.65 6.98 -12.40
N TYR A 74 6.80 6.40 -12.72
CA TYR A 74 7.64 5.72 -11.73
C TYR A 74 8.14 6.66 -10.63
N ASP A 75 8.49 7.90 -10.99
CA ASP A 75 9.05 8.89 -10.06
C ASP A 75 7.99 9.38 -9.05
N ASP A 76 6.70 9.33 -9.41
CA ASP A 76 5.58 9.67 -8.50
C ASP A 76 5.61 8.85 -7.22
N PHE A 77 5.94 7.56 -7.31
CA PHE A 77 5.99 6.66 -6.16
C PHE A 77 7.13 7.04 -5.21
N GLN A 78 8.30 7.38 -5.76
CA GLN A 78 9.43 7.85 -4.97
C GLN A 78 9.11 9.21 -4.33
N TYR A 79 8.52 10.14 -5.09
CA TYR A 79 8.14 11.46 -4.57
C TYR A 79 7.16 11.34 -3.40
N VAL A 80 6.10 10.56 -3.53
CA VAL A 80 5.09 10.36 -2.47
C VAL A 80 5.70 9.71 -1.24
N HIS A 81 6.52 8.67 -1.41
CA HIS A 81 7.16 7.98 -0.27
C HIS A 81 8.12 8.91 0.48
N SER A 82 9.00 9.61 -0.24
CA SER A 82 9.96 10.56 0.34
C SER A 82 9.27 11.71 1.06
N ASN A 83 8.28 12.34 0.43
CA ASN A 83 7.57 13.48 1.03
C ASN A 83 6.69 13.07 2.23
N SER A 84 6.32 11.79 2.33
CA SER A 84 5.52 11.28 3.45
C SER A 84 6.38 10.63 4.55
N GLN A 85 7.71 10.59 4.42
CA GLN A 85 8.60 9.77 5.24
C GLN A 85 8.33 9.88 6.75
N GLY A 86 8.21 11.10 7.28
CA GLY A 86 7.98 11.36 8.72
C GLY A 86 6.58 11.00 9.22
N GLN A 87 5.64 10.76 8.31
CA GLN A 87 4.25 10.40 8.62
C GLN A 87 3.95 8.92 8.36
N ILE A 88 4.92 8.15 7.84
CA ILE A 88 4.67 6.75 7.43
C ILE A 88 5.61 5.75 8.10
N HIS A 89 6.75 6.17 8.66
CA HIS A 89 7.69 5.28 9.36
C HIS A 89 7.63 5.48 10.87
N PHE A 90 7.78 4.38 11.63
CA PHE A 90 7.74 4.38 13.11
C PHE A 90 6.44 4.91 13.71
N VAL A 91 5.34 4.72 12.99
CA VAL A 91 3.98 5.15 13.36
C VAL A 91 2.98 4.02 13.14
N ALA A 92 1.79 4.11 13.74
CA ALA A 92 0.76 3.07 13.68
C ALA A 92 0.34 2.73 12.23
N GLN A 93 0.33 3.71 11.34
CA GLN A 93 -0.04 3.54 9.94
C GLN A 93 1.04 2.91 9.05
N PHE A 94 2.23 2.59 9.58
CA PHE A 94 3.35 2.07 8.77
C PHE A 94 2.95 0.88 7.88
N LEU A 95 2.38 -0.17 8.48
CA LEU A 95 1.97 -1.38 7.75
C LEU A 95 0.79 -1.14 6.79
N PRO A 96 -0.35 -0.55 7.20
CA PRO A 96 -1.46 -0.32 6.28
C PRO A 96 -1.11 0.66 5.16
N TRP A 97 -0.28 1.69 5.42
CA TRP A 97 0.16 2.64 4.40
C TRP A 97 1.01 1.94 3.33
N HIS A 98 2.03 1.16 3.73
CA HIS A 98 2.88 0.44 2.76
C HIS A 98 2.10 -0.63 2.00
N ARG A 99 1.12 -1.31 2.64
CA ARG A 99 0.22 -2.24 1.96
C ARG A 99 -0.60 -1.55 0.87
N GLN A 100 -1.17 -0.37 1.16
CA GLN A 100 -1.92 0.41 0.19
C GLN A 100 -1.01 0.96 -0.91
N PHE A 101 0.20 1.41 -0.57
CA PHE A 101 1.18 1.93 -1.51
C PHE A 101 1.55 0.90 -2.58
N ILE A 102 1.90 -0.33 -2.18
CA ILE A 102 2.21 -1.39 -3.15
C ILE A 102 0.95 -1.91 -3.88
N TYR A 103 -0.25 -1.81 -3.29
CA TYR A 103 -1.49 -2.10 -4.01
C TYR A 103 -1.72 -1.11 -5.15
N ILE A 104 -1.54 0.19 -4.91
CA ILE A 104 -1.64 1.23 -5.94
C ILE A 104 -0.55 1.03 -7.00
N TYR A 105 0.68 0.69 -6.59
CA TYR A 105 1.76 0.36 -7.52
C TYR A 105 1.40 -0.81 -8.44
N GLU A 106 0.84 -1.89 -7.89
CA GLU A 106 0.34 -3.04 -8.67
C GLU A 106 -0.74 -2.61 -9.68
N LYS A 107 -1.65 -1.70 -9.30
CA LYS A 107 -2.66 -1.17 -10.22
C LYS A 107 -2.06 -0.30 -11.33
N GLU A 108 -1.03 0.48 -11.04
CA GLU A 108 -0.34 1.25 -12.07
C GLU A 108 0.40 0.34 -13.05
N LEU A 109 1.00 -0.77 -12.59
CA LEU A 109 1.58 -1.78 -13.48
C LEU A 109 0.53 -2.38 -14.43
N ASN A 110 -0.72 -2.55 -14.00
CA ASN A 110 -1.80 -3.00 -14.89
C ASN A 110 -2.04 -2.04 -16.06
N SER A 111 -1.88 -0.72 -15.85
CA SER A 111 -1.95 0.27 -16.95
C SER A 111 -0.81 0.14 -17.96
N CYS A 112 0.24 -0.61 -17.61
CA CYS A 112 1.36 -1.01 -18.46
C CYS A 112 1.25 -2.46 -18.95
N GLY A 113 0.05 -3.06 -18.89
CA GLY A 113 -0.22 -4.40 -19.42
C GLY A 113 0.19 -5.56 -18.52
N TYR A 114 0.57 -5.29 -17.25
CA TYR A 114 0.83 -6.35 -16.29
C TYR A 114 -0.49 -6.96 -15.78
N SER A 115 -0.64 -8.27 -15.88
CA SER A 115 -1.81 -8.99 -15.32
C SER A 115 -1.48 -9.82 -14.08
N GLY A 116 -0.18 -10.00 -13.79
CA GLY A 116 0.32 -10.74 -12.62
C GLY A 116 0.17 -9.96 -11.31
N ALA A 117 0.27 -10.67 -10.18
CA ALA A 117 0.34 -10.04 -8.86
C ALA A 117 1.79 -9.72 -8.51
N LEU A 118 2.02 -8.69 -7.68
CA LEU A 118 3.37 -8.29 -7.29
C LEU A 118 4.17 -9.48 -6.73
N PRO A 119 5.38 -9.75 -7.25
CA PRO A 119 6.26 -10.73 -6.65
C PRO A 119 6.79 -10.22 -5.31
N HIS A 120 7.20 -11.14 -4.44
CA HIS A 120 7.97 -10.80 -3.25
C HIS A 120 9.34 -11.45 -3.26
N TRP A 121 10.29 -10.79 -2.61
CA TRP A 121 11.59 -11.37 -2.35
C TRP A 121 11.57 -12.06 -0.99
N ASN A 122 11.73 -13.39 -0.98
CA ASN A 122 11.99 -14.11 0.28
C ASN A 122 13.49 -14.02 0.60
N TRP A 123 13.84 -12.99 1.36
CA TRP A 123 15.22 -12.67 1.74
C TRP A 123 15.87 -13.69 2.67
N VAL A 124 15.09 -14.52 3.37
CA VAL A 124 15.63 -15.60 4.23
C VAL A 124 16.46 -16.59 3.43
N LEU A 125 16.07 -16.85 2.18
CA LEU A 125 16.79 -17.76 1.28
C LEU A 125 18.16 -17.22 0.84
N ASP A 126 18.37 -15.91 0.94
CA ASP A 126 19.60 -15.22 0.52
C ASP A 126 20.40 -14.66 1.68
N ALA A 127 19.96 -14.86 2.92
CA ALA A 127 20.54 -14.22 4.10
C ALA A 127 22.05 -14.51 4.26
N LYS A 128 22.52 -15.67 3.79
CA LYS A 128 23.94 -16.03 3.79
C LYS A 128 24.78 -15.27 2.75
N ASN A 129 24.18 -14.94 1.61
CA ASN A 129 24.87 -14.21 0.54
C ASN A 129 23.87 -13.47 -0.35
N VAL A 130 23.55 -12.23 0.04
CA VAL A 130 22.54 -11.42 -0.65
C VAL A 130 22.91 -11.07 -2.09
N THR A 131 24.20 -11.01 -2.45
CA THR A 131 24.63 -10.64 -3.81
C THR A 131 24.31 -11.73 -4.83
N THR A 132 24.11 -12.97 -4.36
CA THR A 132 23.69 -14.10 -5.21
C THR A 132 22.17 -14.22 -5.36
N ALA A 133 21.39 -13.34 -4.73
CA ALA A 133 19.94 -13.42 -4.80
C ALA A 133 19.45 -13.23 -6.23
N PRO A 134 18.51 -14.06 -6.73
CA PRO A 134 18.02 -13.95 -8.11
C PRO A 134 17.33 -12.63 -8.45
N VAL A 135 16.95 -11.82 -7.45
CA VAL A 135 16.44 -10.45 -7.65
C VAL A 135 17.52 -9.47 -8.15
N TRP A 136 18.80 -9.77 -7.92
CA TRP A 136 19.96 -8.99 -8.41
C TRP A 136 20.59 -9.59 -9.68
N SER A 137 19.99 -10.64 -10.23
CA SER A 137 20.53 -11.36 -11.39
C SER A 137 20.72 -10.42 -12.60
N SER A 138 21.80 -10.65 -13.34
CA SER A 138 22.06 -9.98 -14.61
C SER A 138 21.51 -10.72 -15.84
N ASP A 139 20.62 -11.71 -15.65
CA ASP A 139 20.02 -12.49 -16.73
C ASP A 139 19.42 -11.59 -17.82
N SER A 140 20.05 -11.60 -18.99
CA SER A 140 19.66 -10.79 -20.13
C SER A 140 18.31 -11.21 -20.72
N LYS A 141 17.87 -12.44 -20.47
CA LYS A 141 16.56 -12.94 -20.95
C LYS A 141 15.39 -12.31 -20.20
N VAL A 142 15.65 -11.77 -18.99
CA VAL A 142 14.63 -11.21 -18.10
C VAL A 142 14.65 -9.68 -18.07
N ARG A 143 15.68 -9.04 -18.65
CA ARG A 143 15.88 -7.59 -18.65
C ARG A 143 15.01 -6.84 -19.64
#